data_AF-A0A645FL22-F1
#
_entry.id   AF-A0A645FL22-F1
#
_cell.length_a   1.000
_cell.length_b   1.000
_cell.length_c   1.000
_cell.angle_alpha   90.00
_cell.angle_beta   90.00
_cell.angle_gamma   90.00
#
_symmetry.space_group_name_H-M   'P 1'
#
loop_
_entity.id
_entity.type
_entity.pdbx_description
1 polymer ?
#
loop_
_entity_poly.entity_id
_entity_poly.type
_entity_poly.pdbx_seq_one_letter_code
_entity_poly.pdbx_strand_id
1 'polypeptide(L)'
;MRHQARKYGKSKFGADRFVNGYLDLLTIWFLNKFGKKPMHFFGLLGSIMFILGFIAIVLVGATKLYDMYVGNPYRLVTESPYFYISLTTMILGTLLFLTGFLGELISRNSPDRNNYRIEKEI
;
A
#
# COMPACT_ATOMS: atom_id res chain seq x y z
N MET A 1 6.05 34.92 -40.26
CA MET A 1 5.44 34.26 -39.07
C MET A 1 4.61 35.30 -38.33
N ARG A 2 3.28 35.18 -38.31
CA ARG A 2 2.39 36.03 -37.50
C ARG A 2 1.65 35.13 -36.52
N HIS A 3 2.19 34.99 -35.31
CA HIS A 3 1.43 34.43 -34.19
C HIS A 3 0.38 35.47 -33.78
N GLN A 4 -0.89 35.19 -34.03
CA GLN A 4 -1.98 35.95 -33.41
C GLN A 4 -2.18 35.46 -31.97
N ALA A 5 -2.12 36.39 -31.02
CA ALA A 5 -2.46 36.12 -29.64
C ALA A 5 -3.98 35.87 -29.50
N ARG A 6 -4.36 34.80 -28.78
CA ARG A 6 -5.77 34.48 -28.49
C ARG A 6 -6.43 35.61 -27.70
N LYS A 7 -7.56 36.11 -28.20
CA LYS A 7 -8.32 37.22 -27.58
C LYS A 7 -9.30 36.82 -26.47
N TYR A 8 -9.71 35.55 -26.40
CA TYR A 8 -10.57 35.05 -25.31
C TYR A 8 -10.26 33.58 -25.00
N GLY A 9 -10.34 33.26 -23.71
CA GLY A 9 -10.17 31.92 -23.18
C GLY A 9 -9.67 32.02 -21.76
N LYS A 10 -10.58 32.08 -20.77
CA LYS A 10 -10.19 31.56 -19.46
C LYS A 10 -9.69 30.15 -19.72
N SER A 11 -8.47 29.88 -19.28
CA SER A 11 -7.94 28.54 -19.16
C SER A 11 -9.07 27.62 -18.67
N LYS A 12 -9.56 26.73 -19.55
CA LYS A 12 -10.34 25.55 -19.14
C LYS A 12 -9.44 24.52 -18.44
N PHE A 13 -8.17 24.85 -18.18
CA PHE A 13 -7.25 24.08 -17.36
C PHE A 13 -7.58 24.39 -15.90
N GLY A 14 -8.69 23.81 -15.42
CA GLY A 14 -9.03 23.78 -14.01
C GLY A 14 -8.03 22.93 -13.23
N ALA A 15 -7.96 23.16 -11.92
CA ALA A 15 -7.18 22.36 -10.96
C ALA A 15 -7.52 20.85 -11.06
N ASP A 16 -8.74 20.50 -11.50
CA ASP A 16 -9.15 19.13 -11.79
C ASP A 16 -8.22 18.37 -12.75
N ARG A 17 -7.63 19.02 -13.77
CA ARG A 17 -6.70 18.31 -14.68
C ARG A 17 -5.34 18.09 -14.05
N PHE A 18 -4.92 18.94 -13.11
CA PHE A 18 -3.68 18.75 -12.37
C PHE A 18 -3.82 17.64 -11.32
N VAL A 19 -4.94 17.58 -10.61
CA VAL A 19 -5.23 16.50 -9.66
C VAL A 19 -5.44 15.17 -10.39
N ASN A 20 -6.32 15.15 -11.40
CA ASN A 20 -6.56 13.92 -12.17
C ASN A 20 -5.34 13.49 -12.98
N GLY A 21 -4.58 14.42 -13.56
CA GLY A 21 -3.34 14.12 -14.26
C GLY A 21 -2.24 13.59 -13.34
N TYR A 22 -2.15 14.09 -12.09
CA TYR A 22 -1.24 13.56 -11.08
C TYR A 22 -1.64 12.16 -10.63
N LEU A 23 -2.93 11.93 -10.34
CA LEU A 23 -3.47 10.61 -9.98
C LEU A 23 -3.30 9.61 -11.13
N ASP A 24 -3.45 10.05 -12.39
CA ASP A 24 -3.24 9.23 -13.58
C ASP A 24 -1.75 8.87 -13.76
N LEU A 25 -0.83 9.82 -13.58
CA LEU A 25 0.61 9.53 -13.55
C LEU A 25 0.99 8.53 -12.46
N LEU A 26 0.44 8.70 -11.25
CA LEU A 26 0.62 7.75 -10.15
C LEU A 26 0.10 6.36 -10.52
N THR A 27 -1.06 6.30 -11.17
CA THR A 27 -1.68 5.05 -11.62
C THR A 27 -0.83 4.36 -12.68
N ILE A 28 -0.37 5.08 -13.70
CA ILE A 28 0.49 4.55 -14.76
C ILE A 28 1.83 4.09 -14.18
N TRP A 29 2.46 4.90 -13.32
CA TRP A 29 3.69 4.52 -12.64
C TRP A 29 3.52 3.27 -11.78
N PHE A 30 2.43 3.21 -11.03
CA PHE A 30 2.06 2.07 -10.20
C PHE A 30 1.88 0.81 -11.06
N LEU A 31 1.07 0.89 -12.12
CA LEU A 31 0.80 -0.24 -13.01
C LEU A 31 2.07 -0.72 -13.71
N ASN A 32 2.94 0.19 -14.12
CA ASN A 32 4.19 -0.13 -14.82
C ASN A 32 5.23 -0.76 -13.88
N LYS A 33 5.31 -0.31 -12.62
CA LYS A 33 6.25 -0.83 -11.62
C LYS A 33 5.75 -2.13 -10.96
N PHE A 34 4.46 -2.23 -10.66
CA PHE A 34 3.87 -3.35 -9.90
C PHE A 34 3.12 -4.37 -10.75
N GLY A 35 2.85 -4.09 -12.04
CA GLY A 35 2.09 -4.99 -12.92
C GLY A 35 2.71 -6.38 -13.11
N LYS A 36 4.04 -6.52 -12.95
CA LYS A 36 4.75 -7.80 -13.17
C LYS A 36 4.82 -8.70 -11.93
N LYS A 37 4.96 -8.16 -10.71
CA LYS A 37 5.13 -8.92 -9.44
C LYS A 37 4.68 -8.10 -8.21
N PRO A 38 3.37 -7.84 -8.04
CA PRO A 38 2.86 -6.98 -6.97
C PRO A 38 3.05 -7.60 -5.56
N MET A 39 3.14 -8.92 -5.42
CA MET A 39 3.36 -9.57 -4.12
C MET A 39 4.71 -9.20 -3.51
N HIS A 40 5.75 -8.96 -4.32
CA HIS A 40 7.09 -8.73 -3.77
C HIS A 40 7.22 -7.42 -3.00
N PHE A 41 6.47 -6.40 -3.41
CA PHE A 41 6.50 -5.10 -2.76
C PHE A 41 5.52 -5.05 -1.59
N PHE A 42 4.25 -5.33 -1.87
CA PHE A 42 3.20 -5.28 -0.86
C PHE A 42 3.31 -6.44 0.13
N GLY A 43 3.57 -7.66 -0.33
CA GLY A 43 3.78 -8.79 0.57
C GLY A 43 4.94 -8.56 1.53
N LEU A 44 6.10 -8.13 1.05
CA LEU A 44 7.28 -7.91 1.89
C LEU A 44 7.06 -6.78 2.91
N LEU A 45 6.53 -5.64 2.46
CA LEU A 45 6.26 -4.51 3.35
C LEU A 45 5.17 -4.86 4.39
N GLY A 46 4.13 -5.58 3.97
CA GLY A 46 3.05 -6.04 4.84
C GLY A 46 3.52 -7.05 5.89
N SER A 47 4.35 -8.01 5.48
CA SER A 47 4.99 -8.96 6.39
C SER A 47 5.90 -8.28 7.40
N ILE A 48 6.71 -7.30 6.98
CA ILE A 48 7.54 -6.52 7.91
C ILE A 48 6.69 -5.77 8.93
N MET A 49 5.63 -5.08 8.48
CA MET A 49 4.74 -4.36 9.38
C MET A 49 4.01 -5.31 10.34
N PHE A 50 3.57 -6.47 9.86
CA PHE A 50 2.95 -7.49 10.69
C PHE A 50 3.91 -8.00 11.78
N ILE A 51 5.15 -8.33 11.42
CA ILE A 51 6.17 -8.81 12.37
C ILE A 51 6.49 -7.74 13.42
N LEU A 52 6.64 -6.48 13.00
CA LEU A 52 6.86 -5.37 13.94
C LEU A 52 5.68 -5.18 14.90
N GLY A 53 4.44 -5.23 14.39
CA GLY A 53 3.24 -5.18 15.22
C GLY A 53 3.15 -6.37 16.18
N PHE A 54 3.52 -7.57 15.73
CA PHE A 54 3.56 -8.77 16.55
C PHE A 54 4.61 -8.71 17.66
N ILE A 55 5.80 -8.19 17.38
CA ILE A 55 6.82 -7.96 18.42
C ILE A 55 6.32 -6.92 19.42
N ALA A 56 5.71 -5.82 18.96
CA ALA A 56 5.18 -4.78 19.82
C ALA A 56 4.08 -5.30 20.77
N ILE A 57 3.14 -6.12 20.28
CA ILE A 57 2.07 -6.67 21.12
C ILE A 57 2.60 -7.69 22.13
N VAL A 58 3.59 -8.50 21.74
CA VAL A 58 4.27 -9.44 22.65
C VAL A 58 5.01 -8.67 23.74
N LEU A 59 5.70 -7.58 23.43
CA LEU A 59 6.38 -6.75 24.43
C LEU A 59 5.39 -6.14 25.42
N VAL A 60 4.29 -5.56 24.94
CA VAL A 60 3.23 -5.00 25.80
C VAL A 60 2.58 -6.08 26.68
N GLY A 61 2.39 -7.28 26.13
CA GLY A 61 1.89 -8.44 26.88
C GLY A 61 2.87 -8.93 27.93
N ALA A 62 4.17 -8.98 27.60
CA ALA A 62 5.24 -9.43 28.48
C ALA A 62 5.46 -8.47 29.65
N THR A 63 5.47 -7.15 29.41
CA THR A 63 5.56 -6.16 30.50
C THR A 63 4.39 -6.29 31.46
N LYS A 64 3.18 -6.51 30.93
CA LYS A 64 1.99 -6.73 31.76
C LYS A 64 2.09 -8.02 32.60
N LEU A 65 2.56 -9.11 32.01
CA LEU A 65 2.77 -10.38 32.73
C LEU A 65 3.83 -10.24 33.81
N TYR A 66 4.91 -9.50 33.53
CA TYR A 66 5.95 -9.21 34.51
C TYR A 66 5.43 -8.38 35.69
N ASP A 67 4.70 -7.30 35.42
CA ASP A 67 4.12 -6.44 36.46
C ASP A 67 3.11 -7.20 37.33
N MET A 68 2.33 -8.11 36.73
CA MET A 68 1.41 -9.00 37.45
C MET A 68 2.15 -10.00 38.35
N TYR A 69 3.29 -10.52 37.89
CA TYR A 69 4.11 -11.46 38.68
C TYR A 69 4.81 -10.79 39.86
N VAL A 70 5.28 -9.55 39.69
CA VAL A 70 5.98 -8.77 40.71
C VAL A 70 5.02 -8.09 41.71
N GLY A 71 3.71 -8.06 41.41
CA GLY A 71 2.71 -7.42 42.25
C GLY A 71 2.66 -5.89 42.12
N ASN A 72 3.20 -5.35 41.01
CA ASN A 72 3.14 -3.92 40.70
C ASN A 72 1.72 -3.53 40.21
N PRO A 73 1.34 -2.24 40.31
CA PRO A 73 0.08 -1.76 39.75
C PRO A 73 0.09 -1.93 38.23
N TYR A 74 -0.69 -2.88 37.73
CA TYR A 74 -0.85 -3.13 36.30
C TYR A 74 -2.08 -2.39 35.76
N ARG A 75 -1.93 -1.73 34.62
CA ARG A 75 -3.06 -1.16 33.87
C ARG A 75 -3.59 -2.21 32.91
N LEU A 76 -4.88 -2.13 32.57
CA LEU A 76 -5.43 -2.99 31.53
C LEU A 76 -4.69 -2.71 30.21
N VAL A 77 -4.41 -3.78 29.46
CA VAL A 77 -3.74 -3.65 28.15
C VAL A 77 -4.56 -2.78 27.21
N THR A 78 -5.89 -2.84 27.34
CA THR A 78 -6.86 -2.03 26.61
C THR A 78 -6.89 -0.55 27.01
N GLU A 79 -6.22 -0.15 28.09
CA GLU A 79 -6.04 1.27 28.43
C GLU A 79 -4.77 1.86 27.84
N SER A 80 -3.88 1.01 27.31
CA SER A 80 -2.61 1.43 26.74
C SER A 80 -2.78 1.77 25.25
N PRO A 81 -2.48 3.02 24.82
CA PRO A 81 -2.50 3.38 23.41
C PRO A 81 -1.57 2.50 22.54
N TYR A 82 -0.48 2.00 23.13
CA TYR A 82 0.48 1.13 22.45
C TYR A 82 -0.14 -0.19 21.99
N PHE A 83 -1.11 -0.72 22.73
CA PHE A 83 -1.83 -1.93 22.33
C PHE A 83 -2.60 -1.70 21.03
N TYR A 84 -3.39 -0.63 20.95
CA TYR A 84 -4.15 -0.31 19.75
C TYR A 84 -3.24 0.00 18.56
N ILE A 85 -2.13 0.72 18.76
CA ILE A 85 -1.14 0.98 17.69
C ILE A 85 -0.57 -0.34 17.17
N SER A 86 -0.18 -1.27 18.06
CA SER A 86 0.35 -2.58 17.65
C SER A 86 -0.69 -3.41 16.89
N LEU A 87 -1.93 -3.42 17.37
CA LEU A 87 -3.06 -4.13 16.75
C LEU A 87 -3.40 -3.56 15.37
N THR A 88 -3.54 -2.23 15.25
CA THR A 88 -3.81 -1.57 13.98
C THR A 88 -2.68 -1.80 12.99
N THR A 89 -1.42 -1.76 13.45
CA THR A 89 -0.26 -2.06 12.61
C THR A 89 -0.30 -3.50 12.06
N MET A 90 -0.68 -4.48 12.90
CA MET A 90 -0.86 -5.86 12.45
C MET A 90 -1.99 -6.01 11.43
N ILE A 91 -3.12 -5.33 11.64
CA ILE A 91 -4.25 -5.33 10.71
C ILE A 91 -3.82 -4.72 9.37
N LEU A 92 -3.17 -3.56 9.38
CA LEU A 92 -2.67 -2.90 8.17
C LEU A 92 -1.63 -3.77 7.44
N GLY A 93 -0.71 -4.41 8.18
CA GLY A 93 0.26 -5.34 7.60
C GLY A 93 -0.41 -6.52 6.89
N THR A 94 -1.44 -7.10 7.52
CA THR A 94 -2.23 -8.20 6.95
C THR A 94 -2.99 -7.75 5.70
N LEU A 95 -3.67 -6.60 5.75
CA LEU A 95 -4.39 -6.04 4.61
C LEU A 95 -3.46 -5.80 3.43
N LEU A 96 -2.30 -5.22 3.69
CA LEU A 96 -1.31 -4.91 2.66
C LEU A 96 -0.69 -6.19 2.06
N PHE A 97 -0.44 -7.22 2.88
CA PHE A 97 -0.05 -8.55 2.40
C PHE A 97 -1.12 -9.17 1.50
N LEU A 98 -2.39 -9.15 1.92
CA LEU A 98 -3.52 -9.65 1.15
C LEU A 98 -3.70 -8.90 -0.17
N THR A 99 -3.56 -7.58 -0.18
CA THR A 99 -3.61 -6.78 -1.40
C THR A 99 -2.49 -7.18 -2.37
N GLY A 100 -1.27 -7.38 -1.89
CA GLY A 100 -0.16 -7.88 -2.70
C GLY A 100 -0.42 -9.25 -3.30
N PHE A 101 -0.94 -10.17 -2.48
CA PHE A 101 -1.31 -11.52 -2.91
C PHE A 101 -2.42 -11.52 -3.96
N LEU A 102 -3.49 -10.76 -3.73
CA LEU A 102 -4.58 -10.59 -4.70
C LEU A 102 -4.09 -9.97 -6.00
N GLY A 103 -3.24 -8.94 -5.93
CA GLY A 103 -2.64 -8.34 -7.11
C GLY A 103 -1.85 -9.35 -7.94
N GLU A 104 -1.15 -10.27 -7.29
CA GLU A 104 -0.37 -11.31 -7.96
C GLU A 104 -1.28 -12.34 -8.62
N LEU A 105 -2.37 -12.75 -7.96
CA LEU A 105 -3.38 -13.64 -8.54
C LEU A 105 -4.04 -13.01 -9.77
N ILE A 106 -4.43 -11.73 -9.69
CA ILE A 106 -5.06 -11.00 -10.81
C ILE A 106 -4.10 -10.85 -11.99
N SER A 107 -2.85 -10.44 -11.72
CA SER A 107 -1.80 -10.34 -12.75
C SER A 107 -1.52 -11.71 -13.40
N ARG A 108 -1.54 -12.79 -12.61
CA ARG A 108 -1.32 -14.15 -13.13
C ARG A 108 -2.50 -14.70 -13.93
N ASN A 109 -3.71 -14.26 -13.64
CA ASN A 109 -4.94 -14.69 -14.30
C ASN A 109 -5.32 -13.81 -15.50
N SER A 110 -4.49 -12.82 -15.85
CA SER A 110 -4.76 -11.92 -16.98
C SER A 110 -4.56 -12.66 -18.33
N PRO A 111 -5.58 -12.73 -19.20
CA PRO A 111 -5.54 -13.50 -20.45
C PRO A 111 -4.52 -13.00 -21.49
N ASP A 112 -4.07 -11.74 -21.36
CA ASP A 112 -3.12 -11.11 -22.30
C ASP A 112 -1.67 -11.62 -22.18
N ARG A 113 -1.36 -12.46 -21.17
CA ARG A 113 -0.01 -13.02 -21.01
C ARG A 113 0.38 -13.99 -22.13
N ASN A 114 -0.59 -14.50 -22.89
CA ASN A 114 -0.35 -15.40 -24.03
C ASN A 114 -0.56 -14.72 -25.39
N ASN A 115 -0.56 -13.38 -25.48
CA ASN A 115 -0.37 -12.70 -26.75
C ASN A 115 1.13 -12.52 -26.98
N TYR A 116 1.80 -13.62 -27.36
CA TYR A 116 3.04 -13.47 -28.10
C TYR A 116 2.66 -12.73 -29.39
N ARG A 117 3.04 -11.45 -29.47
CA ARG A 117 3.21 -10.79 -30.76
C ARG A 117 4.31 -11.55 -31.47
N ILE A 118 3.93 -12.58 -32.22
CA ILE A 118 4.79 -13.15 -33.25
C ILE A 118 4.99 -11.98 -34.22
N GLU A 119 6.08 -11.23 -34.03
CA GLU A 119 6.65 -10.44 -35.11
C GLU A 119 6.95 -11.45 -36.21
N LYS A 120 6.02 -11.54 -37.16
CA LYS A 120 6.28 -12.18 -38.43
C LYS A 120 7.32 -11.28 -39.10
N GLU A 121 8.57 -11.66 -38.96
CA GLU A 121 9.64 -11.20 -39.84
C GLU A 121 9.36 -11.82 -41.22
N ILE A 122 8.67 -11.08 -42.08
CA ILE A 122 8.62 -11.30 -43.55
C ILE A 122 8.61 -9.94 -44.22
#